data_AF-A0A820QRB9-F1
#
_entry.id   AF-A0A820QRB9-F1
#
_cell.length_a   1.000
_cell.length_b   1.000
_cell.length_c   1.000
_cell.angle_alpha   90.00
_cell.angle_beta   90.00
_cell.angle_gamma   90.00
#
_symmetry.space_group_name_H-M   'P 1'
#
loop_
_entity.id
_entity.type
_entity.pdbx_description
1 polymer ?
#
loop_
_entity_poly.entity_id
_entity_poly.type
_entity_poly.pdbx_seq_one_letter_code
_entity_poly.pdbx_strand_id
1 'polypeptide(L)'
;MDTFIQTLLNVMKTYHVNVRHQKCVVEPNIDQITAYFRTMSEKGCEFVVCVMSARNEDDLKQLKAYIKDCGTIEYGIMTQCAVFSKIAANRSLPTYCE
;
A
#
# COMPACT_ATOMS: atom_id res chain seq x y z
N MET A 1 12.39 1.47 -5.15
CA MET A 1 11.16 1.70 -4.36
C MET A 1 10.79 3.18 -4.30
N ASP A 2 11.74 4.08 -4.02
CA ASP A 2 11.46 5.53 -3.95
C ASP A 2 10.97 6.12 -5.29
N THR A 3 11.48 5.61 -6.41
CA THR A 3 10.99 5.97 -7.75
C THR A 3 9.50 5.65 -7.94
N PHE A 4 9.02 4.50 -7.46
CA PHE A 4 7.60 4.13 -7.55
C PHE A 4 6.72 5.09 -6.76
N ILE A 5 7.12 5.41 -5.52
CA ILE A 5 6.38 6.34 -4.67
C ILE A 5 6.33 7.72 -5.32
N GLN A 6 7.47 8.22 -5.82
CA GLN A 6 7.51 9.51 -6.52
C GLN A 6 6.67 9.53 -7.80
N THR A 7 6.70 8.45 -8.60
CA THR A 7 5.83 8.32 -9.78
C THR A 7 4.36 8.36 -9.38
N LEU A 8 3.95 7.60 -8.36
CA LEU A 8 2.57 7.61 -7.86
C LEU A 8 2.14 9.01 -7.41
N LEU A 9 2.98 9.70 -6.63
CA LEU A 9 2.70 11.07 -6.18
C LEU A 9 2.58 12.06 -7.34
N ASN A 10 3.43 11.92 -8.36
CA ASN A 10 3.37 12.76 -9.56
C ASN A 10 2.07 12.52 -10.34
N VAL A 11 1.64 11.26 -10.51
CA VAL A 11 0.37 10.93 -11.16
C VAL A 11 -0.81 11.52 -10.38
N MET A 12 -0.85 11.32 -9.06
CA MET A 12 -1.90 11.88 -8.21
C MET A 12 -1.96 13.41 -8.30
N LYS A 13 -0.80 14.08 -8.35
CA LYS A 13 -0.69 15.53 -8.54
C LYS A 13 -1.22 15.98 -9.90
N THR A 14 -0.99 15.23 -10.97
CA THR A 14 -1.55 15.50 -12.31
C THR A 14 -3.08 15.49 -12.30
N TYR A 15 -3.68 14.64 -11.48
CA TYR A 15 -5.14 14.61 -11.25
C TYR A 15 -5.61 15.58 -10.15
N HIS A 16 -4.77 16.56 -9.77
CA HIS A 16 -5.06 17.56 -8.75
C HIS A 16 -5.36 16.99 -7.35
N VAL A 17 -4.91 15.76 -7.07
CA VAL A 17 -5.01 15.15 -5.74
C VAL A 17 -3.77 15.53 -4.93
N ASN A 18 -3.95 16.43 -3.97
CA ASN A 18 -2.89 16.82 -3.04
C ASN A 18 -2.82 15.84 -1.86
N VAL A 19 -1.78 15.01 -1.83
CA VAL A 19 -1.61 13.98 -0.81
C VAL A 19 -0.45 14.31 0.12
N ARG A 20 -0.69 14.33 1.42
CA ARG A 20 0.38 14.21 2.42
C ARG A 20 0.74 12.73 2.53
N HIS A 21 2.00 12.39 2.31
CA HIS A 21 2.44 10.99 2.29
C HIS A 21 3.48 10.71 3.37
N GLN A 22 3.44 9.48 3.90
CA GLN A 22 4.47 8.93 4.75
C GLN A 22 4.84 7.55 4.23
N LYS A 23 6.14 7.25 4.17
CA LYS A 23 6.65 5.92 3.84
C LYS A 23 6.94 5.17 5.14
N CYS A 24 6.50 3.92 5.22
CA CYS A 24 6.83 3.00 6.30
C CYS A 24 7.13 1.62 5.71
N VAL A 25 7.97 0.84 6.39
CA VAL A 25 8.21 -0.58 6.10
C VAL A 25 7.69 -1.35 7.30
N VAL A 26 6.82 -2.32 7.04
CA VAL A 26 6.17 -3.16 8.06
C VAL A 26 6.54 -4.59 7.79
N GLU A 27 6.95 -5.31 8.84
CA GLU A 27 7.19 -6.75 8.76
C GLU A 27 5.91 -7.49 8.37
N PRO A 28 5.99 -8.55 7.55
CA PRO A 28 4.81 -9.28 7.05
C PRO A 28 4.24 -10.23 8.10
N ASN A 29 4.05 -9.76 9.33
CA ASN A 29 3.36 -10.49 10.39
C ASN A 29 2.10 -9.73 10.82
N ILE A 30 1.10 -10.50 11.27
CA ILE A 30 -0.24 -10.04 11.61
C ILE A 30 -0.19 -8.91 12.64
N ASP A 31 0.57 -9.10 13.73
CA ASP A 31 0.64 -8.16 14.85
C ASP A 31 1.18 -6.78 14.42
N GLN A 32 2.25 -6.76 13.61
CA GLN A 32 2.85 -5.52 13.12
C GLN A 32 1.94 -4.80 12.12
N ILE A 33 1.23 -5.55 11.26
CA ILE A 33 0.27 -4.98 10.33
C ILE A 33 -0.92 -4.34 11.09
N THR A 34 -1.45 -5.02 12.10
CA THR A 34 -2.53 -4.47 12.95
C THR A 34 -2.07 -3.23 13.70
N ALA A 35 -0.89 -3.29 14.32
CA ALA A 35 -0.32 -2.15 15.05
C ALA A 35 -0.14 -0.95 14.12
N TYR A 36 0.33 -1.17 12.89
CA TYR A 36 0.45 -0.14 11.88
C TYR A 36 -0.90 0.50 11.53
N PHE A 37 -1.92 -0.29 11.21
CA PHE A 37 -3.24 0.25 10.86
C PHE A 37 -3.90 0.99 12.02
N ARG A 38 -3.74 0.51 13.26
CA ARG A 38 -4.17 1.23 14.47
C ARG A 38 -3.53 2.61 14.56
N THR A 39 -2.20 2.69 14.45
CA THR A 39 -1.48 3.97 14.50
C THR A 39 -1.87 4.89 13.34
N MET A 40 -2.12 4.36 12.15
CA MET A 40 -2.57 5.17 11.01
C MET A 40 -3.99 5.71 11.22
N SER A 41 -4.89 4.91 11.80
CA SER A 41 -6.25 5.31 12.14
C SER A 41 -6.25 6.44 13.16
N GLU A 42 -5.46 6.30 14.24
CA GLU A 42 -5.28 7.34 15.27
C GLU A 42 -4.72 8.65 14.70
N LYS A 43 -3.93 8.59 13.62
CA LYS A 43 -3.39 9.76 12.90
C LYS A 43 -4.35 10.36 11.88
N GLY A 44 -5.54 9.80 11.70
CA GLY A 44 -6.52 10.25 10.69
C GLY A 44 -6.09 9.95 9.26
N CYS A 45 -5.33 8.87 9.04
CA CYS A 45 -4.96 8.43 7.69
C CYS A 45 -6.20 7.85 6.97
N GLU A 46 -6.51 8.39 5.79
CA GLU A 46 -7.69 7.97 5.02
C GLU A 46 -7.37 6.83 4.03
N PHE A 47 -6.12 6.73 3.58
CA PHE A 47 -5.71 5.84 2.50
C PHE A 47 -4.30 5.28 2.68
N VAL A 48 -4.14 3.97 2.47
CA VAL A 48 -2.87 3.26 2.54
C VAL A 48 -2.64 2.40 1.29
N VAL A 49 -1.48 2.62 0.64
CA VAL A 49 -0.99 1.74 -0.43
C VAL A 49 -0.03 0.70 0.16
N CYS A 50 -0.44 -0.56 0.13
CA CYS A 50 0.35 -1.69 0.62
C CYS A 50 1.12 -2.33 -0.54
N VAL A 51 2.44 -2.10 -0.60
CA VAL A 51 3.32 -2.79 -1.56
C VAL A 51 3.87 -4.05 -0.91
N MET A 52 3.42 -5.20 -1.39
CA MET A 52 3.67 -6.51 -0.78
C MET A 52 4.68 -7.33 -1.58
N SER A 53 5.40 -8.21 -0.88
CA SER A 53 6.24 -9.26 -1.46
C SER A 53 6.00 -10.54 -0.65
N ALA A 54 5.83 -11.68 -1.32
CA ALA A 54 5.77 -12.98 -0.65
C ALA A 54 6.48 -14.05 -1.48
N ARG A 55 6.68 -15.23 -0.88
CA ARG A 55 7.42 -16.34 -1.49
C ARG A 55 6.60 -17.07 -2.55
N ASN A 56 5.27 -17.04 -2.43
CA ASN A 56 4.34 -17.69 -3.35
C ASN A 56 3.03 -16.86 -3.49
N GLU A 57 2.15 -17.27 -4.39
CA GLU A 57 0.88 -16.56 -4.65
C GLU A 57 -0.16 -16.73 -3.53
N ASP A 58 -0.15 -17.85 -2.80
CA ASP A 58 -1.13 -18.11 -1.76
C ASP A 58 -0.85 -17.26 -0.51
N ASP A 59 0.42 -17.09 -0.15
CA ASP A 59 0.86 -16.14 0.87
C ASP A 59 0.42 -14.71 0.52
N LEU A 60 0.57 -14.31 -0.76
CA LEU A 60 0.11 -13.00 -1.23
C LEU A 60 -1.41 -12.83 -1.11
N LYS A 61 -2.19 -13.88 -1.42
CA LYS A 61 -3.65 -13.86 -1.27
C LYS A 61 -4.06 -13.71 0.19
N GLN A 62 -3.44 -14.47 1.09
CA GLN A 62 -3.71 -14.40 2.53
C GLN A 62 -3.37 -13.02 3.09
N LEU A 63 -2.18 -12.50 2.76
CA LEU A 63 -1.75 -11.17 3.19
C LEU A 63 -2.66 -10.06 2.66
N LYS A 64 -3.08 -10.16 1.40
CA LYS A 64 -4.03 -9.21 0.80
C LYS A 64 -5.40 -9.25 1.48
N ALA A 65 -5.92 -10.43 1.78
CA ALA A 65 -7.18 -10.59 2.50
C ALA A 65 -7.09 -9.95 3.89
N TYR A 66 -6.01 -10.27 4.62
CA TYR A 66 -5.77 -9.72 5.95
C TYR A 66 -5.68 -8.19 5.97
N ILE A 67 -4.90 -7.61 5.07
CA ILE A 67 -4.77 -6.13 4.95
C ILE A 67 -6.12 -5.48 4.66
N LYS A 68 -6.93 -6.10 3.81
CA LYS A 68 -8.26 -5.57 3.49
C LYS A 68 -9.18 -5.63 4.70
N ASP A 69 -9.21 -6.75 5.42
CA ASP A 69 -10.07 -6.93 6.58
C ASP A 69 -9.64 -5.99 7.72
N CYS A 70 -8.35 -5.99 8.07
CA CYS A 70 -7.83 -5.14 9.13
C CYS A 70 -7.95 -3.65 8.78
N GLY A 71 -7.46 -3.23 7.61
CA GLY A 71 -7.46 -1.82 7.22
C GLY A 71 -8.86 -1.26 7.02
N THR A 72 -9.67 -1.91 6.18
CA THR A 72 -10.95 -1.35 5.73
C THR A 72 -12.11 -1.70 6.66
N ILE A 73 -12.17 -2.92 7.19
CA ILE A 73 -13.31 -3.33 8.04
C ILE A 73 -13.09 -2.86 9.49
N GLU A 74 -11.91 -3.08 10.06
CA GLU A 74 -11.67 -2.75 11.47
C GLU A 74 -11.35 -1.26 11.69
N TYR A 75 -10.47 -0.69 10.86
CA TYR A 75 -9.94 0.67 11.08
C TYR A 75 -10.53 1.74 10.15
N GLY A 76 -11.40 1.37 9.22
CA GLY A 76 -12.09 2.30 8.30
C GLY A 76 -11.16 2.98 7.29
N ILE A 77 -9.97 2.43 7.05
CA ILE A 77 -8.96 2.98 6.14
C ILE A 77 -9.11 2.34 4.77
N MET A 78 -9.13 3.16 3.72
CA MET A 78 -9.13 2.64 2.36
C MET A 78 -7.77 2.03 2.03
N THR A 79 -7.75 0.77 1.61
CA THR A 79 -6.50 0.05 1.30
C THR A 79 -6.40 -0.28 -0.18
N GLN A 80 -5.21 -0.09 -0.76
CA GLN A 80 -4.88 -0.56 -2.10
C GLN A 80 -3.62 -1.43 -2.04
N CYS A 81 -3.74 -2.68 -2.49
CA CYS A 81 -2.64 -3.62 -2.52
C CYS A 81 -1.95 -3.62 -3.89
N ALA A 82 -0.62 -3.62 -3.90
CA ALA A 82 0.22 -3.78 -5.09
C ALA A 82 1.33 -4.81 -4.83
N VAL A 83 1.76 -5.54 -5.86
CA VAL A 83 2.79 -6.58 -5.74
C VAL A 83 4.13 -6.05 -6.22
N PHE A 84 5.15 -6.11 -5.36
CA PHE A 84 6.48 -5.55 -5.64
C PHE A 84 7.10 -6.11 -6.92
N SER A 85 7.01 -7.43 -7.14
CA SER A 85 7.57 -8.05 -8.36
C SER A 85 6.91 -7.54 -9.64
N LYS A 86 5.61 -7.21 -9.61
CA LYS A 86 4.90 -6.63 -10.75
C LYS A 86 5.29 -5.17 -10.99
N ILE A 87 5.50 -4.40 -9.93
CA ILE A 87 6.03 -3.02 -10.02
C ILE A 87 7.45 -3.04 -10.60
N ALA A 88 8.31 -3.95 -10.11
CA ALA A 88 9.70 -4.06 -10.56
C ALA A 88 9.82 -4.54 -12.01
N ALA A 89 8.90 -5.40 -12.48
CA ALA A 89 8.89 -5.90 -13.85
C ALA A 89 8.43 -4.84 -14.87
N ASN A 90 7.63 -3.84 -14.45
CA ASN A 90 7.18 -2.77 -15.33
C ASN A 90 8.26 -1.70 -15.51
N ARG A 91 8.94 -1.74 -16.67
CA ARG A 91 10.00 -0.79 -17.05
C ARG A 91 9.48 0.63 -17.30
N SER A 92 8.17 0.80 -17.52
CA SER A 92 7.50 2.09 -17.58
C SER A 92 6.49 2.22 -16.43
N LEU A 93 6.98 2.71 -15.28
CA LEU A 93 6.16 3.04 -14.12
C LEU A 93 4.94 3.95 -14.42
N PRO A 94 4.96 4.86 -15.41
CA PRO A 94 3.77 5.65 -15.76
C PRO A 94 2.59 4.81 -16.22
N THR A 95 2.82 3.73 -16.97
CA THR A 95 1.77 2.88 -17.57
C THR A 95 1.10 1.93 -16.58
N TYR A 96 1.67 1.78 -15.37
CA TYR A 96 1.07 0.95 -14.31
C TYR A 96 0.03 1.72 -13.48
N CYS A 97 0.10 3.05 -13.51
CA CYS A 97 -0.77 3.95 -12.76
C CYS A 97 -1.89 4.56 -13.65
N GLU A 98 -1.97 4.15 -14.92
CA GLU A 98 -3.10 4.37 -15.84
C GLU A 98 -4.08 3.20 -15.76
#